data_AF-A0A2X1NGI4-F1
#
_entry.id   AF-A0A2X1NGI4-F1
#
_cell.length_a   1.000
_cell.length_b   1.000
_cell.length_c   1.000
_cell.angle_alpha   90.00
_cell.angle_beta   90.00
_cell.angle_gamma   90.00
#
_symmetry.space_group_name_H-M   'P 1'
#
loop_
_entity.id
_entity.type
_entity.pdbx_description
1 polymer ?
#
loop_
_entity_poly.entity_id
_entity_poly.type
_entity_poly.pdbx_seq_one_letter_code
_entity_poly.pdbx_strand_id
1 'polypeptide(L)'
;MISLPGNRYAIALNLERDSVGAVVMGPYADLAEGMKVKCTGRILEVPVGRGLLGRVVNTLGAPIDGKGPLDHDGFSAVEAIAPGVIERQSVDQPVQTGYKAVDSMIPIGRGQRELIIGDRQTGKTALAIDAIINQRDSGIKCIYALSARKRPPFLTWYVNWKSTAHWLTHRCGSNRV
;
A
#
# COMPACT_ATOMS: atom_id res chain seq x y z
N MET A 1 -17.61 9.87 2.12
CA MET A 1 -16.45 10.52 2.78
C MET A 1 -16.86 11.91 3.27
N ILE A 2 -16.42 12.28 4.47
CA ILE A 2 -16.72 13.58 5.10
C ILE A 2 -15.44 14.41 5.10
N SER A 3 -15.50 15.63 4.59
CA SER A 3 -14.43 16.61 4.65
C SER A 3 -14.50 17.36 5.98
N LEU A 4 -13.39 17.34 6.70
CA LEU A 4 -13.15 18.05 7.94
C LEU A 4 -12.28 19.28 7.68
N PRO A 5 -12.36 20.32 8.54
CA PRO A 5 -11.44 21.44 8.50
C PRO A 5 -9.97 20.98 8.57
N GLY A 6 -9.08 21.67 7.86
CA GLY A 6 -7.66 21.35 7.82
C GLY A 6 -7.27 20.21 6.86
N ASN A 7 -8.05 20.00 5.79
CA ASN A 7 -7.79 18.99 4.75
C ASN A 7 -7.74 17.54 5.31
N ARG A 8 -8.59 17.27 6.29
CA ARG A 8 -8.74 15.95 6.91
C ARG A 8 -10.02 15.29 6.40
N TYR A 9 -10.04 13.97 6.46
CA TYR A 9 -11.16 13.16 5.98
C TYR A 9 -11.67 12.24 7.07
N ALA A 10 -12.97 11.97 7.04
CA ALA A 10 -13.63 11.00 7.90
C ALA A 10 -14.46 10.02 7.06
N ILE A 11 -14.56 8.77 7.51
CA ILE A 11 -15.48 7.78 6.95
C ILE A 11 -16.69 7.71 7.87
N ALA A 12 -17.89 7.93 7.33
CA ALA A 12 -19.12 7.59 8.04
C ALA A 12 -19.26 6.06 8.07
N LEU A 13 -19.28 5.48 9.26
CA LEU A 13 -19.44 4.04 9.47
C LEU A 13 -20.86 3.69 9.93
N ASN A 14 -21.45 4.53 10.78
CA ASN A 14 -22.78 4.31 11.33
C ASN A 14 -23.70 5.47 11.00
N LEU A 15 -24.92 5.16 10.55
CA LEU A 15 -25.95 6.14 10.24
C LEU A 15 -27.14 5.87 11.15
N GLU A 16 -27.33 6.74 12.14
CA GLU A 16 -28.48 6.72 13.04
C GLU A 16 -29.50 7.78 12.60
N ARG A 17 -30.67 7.80 13.22
CA ARG A 17 -31.73 8.77 12.85
C ARG A 17 -31.29 10.21 13.07
N ASP A 18 -30.60 10.45 14.18
CA ASP A 18 -30.24 11.79 14.64
C ASP A 18 -28.72 12.02 14.67
N SER A 19 -27.92 11.00 14.33
CA SER A 19 -26.47 11.03 14.47
C SER A 19 -25.75 10.25 13.37
N VAL A 20 -24.50 10.63 13.09
CA VAL A 20 -23.62 9.90 12.17
C VAL A 20 -22.32 9.58 12.88
N GLY A 21 -22.05 8.29 13.08
CA GLY A 21 -20.79 7.81 13.60
C GLY A 21 -19.73 7.83 12.50
N ALA A 22 -18.71 8.66 12.64
CA ALA A 22 -17.61 8.76 11.69
C ALA A 22 -16.24 8.49 12.32
N VAL A 23 -15.38 7.80 11.59
CA VAL A 23 -13.98 7.56 11.97
C VAL A 23 -13.09 8.57 11.25
N VAL A 24 -12.36 9.34 12.03
CA VAL A 24 -11.43 10.36 11.54
C VAL A 24 -10.15 9.69 11.05
N MET A 25 -9.76 9.99 9.81
CA MET A 25 -8.51 9.54 9.22
C MET A 25 -7.46 10.64 9.35
N GLY A 26 -6.73 10.61 10.47
CA GLY A 26 -5.63 11.54 10.76
C GLY A 26 -5.63 12.03 12.20
N PRO A 27 -4.86 13.09 12.51
CA PRO A 27 -4.83 13.71 13.82
C PRO A 27 -6.22 14.26 14.20
N TYR A 28 -6.67 13.93 15.40
CA TYR A 28 -7.99 14.31 15.92
C TYR A 28 -7.93 15.35 17.05
N ALA A 29 -6.73 15.75 17.50
CA ALA A 29 -6.56 16.59 18.69
C ALA A 29 -7.25 17.96 18.59
N ASP A 30 -7.35 18.52 17.38
CA ASP A 30 -7.92 19.85 17.16
C ASP A 30 -9.41 19.82 16.81
N LEU A 31 -10.04 18.64 16.87
CA LEU A 31 -11.47 18.52 16.61
C LEU A 31 -12.26 18.86 17.86
N ALA A 32 -13.19 19.80 17.71
CA ALA A 32 -14.07 20.28 18.75
C ALA A 32 -15.53 20.20 18.29
N GLU A 33 -16.44 20.20 19.27
CA GLU A 33 -17.87 20.28 19.02
C GLU A 33 -18.25 21.58 18.28
N GLY A 34 -19.28 21.53 17.45
CA GLY A 34 -19.76 22.68 16.67
C GLY A 34 -18.97 22.96 15.38
N MET A 35 -17.91 22.18 15.09
CA MET A 35 -17.20 22.30 13.82
C MET A 35 -18.07 21.89 12.63
N LYS A 36 -18.07 22.73 11.58
CA LYS A 36 -18.81 22.44 10.35
C LYS A 36 -18.07 21.37 9.54
N VAL A 37 -18.79 20.32 9.19
CA VAL A 37 -18.32 19.24 8.31
C VAL A 37 -19.10 19.25 7.01
N LYS A 38 -18.49 18.75 5.93
CA LYS A 38 -19.15 18.69 4.62
C LYS A 38 -19.08 17.28 4.05
N CYS A 39 -20.19 16.78 3.52
CA CYS A 39 -20.18 15.54 2.74
C CYS A 39 -19.57 15.82 1.36
N THR A 40 -18.62 15.00 0.93
CA THR A 40 -18.01 15.15 -0.40
C THR A 40 -18.86 14.51 -1.51
N GLY A 41 -19.89 13.75 -1.16
CA GLY A 41 -20.72 12.98 -2.10
C GLY A 41 -20.01 11.80 -2.74
N ARG A 42 -18.76 11.54 -2.35
CA ARG A 42 -17.93 10.44 -2.86
C ARG A 42 -17.75 9.37 -1.79
N ILE A 43 -17.67 8.12 -2.24
CA ILE A 43 -17.27 6.99 -1.40
C ILE A 43 -15.77 7.12 -1.09
N LEU A 44 -15.26 6.34 -0.14
CA LEU A 44 -13.83 6.28 0.11
C LEU A 44 -13.08 5.83 -1.16
N GLU A 45 -12.41 6.79 -1.78
CA GLU A 45 -11.65 6.60 -3.02
C GLU A 45 -10.19 7.00 -2.81
N VAL A 46 -9.29 6.32 -3.52
CA VAL A 46 -7.86 6.61 -3.54
C VAL A 46 -7.40 6.85 -4.97
N PRO A 47 -6.41 7.74 -5.19
CA PRO A 47 -5.82 7.92 -6.50
C PRO A 47 -5.19 6.60 -6.96
N VAL A 48 -5.36 6.27 -8.23
CA VAL A 48 -4.78 5.10 -8.89
C VAL A 48 -4.10 5.54 -10.18
N GLY A 49 -3.09 4.78 -10.62
CA GLY A 49 -2.40 5.06 -11.87
C GLY A 49 -0.93 4.66 -11.86
N ARG A 50 -0.28 4.79 -13.01
CA ARG A 50 1.13 4.43 -13.17
C ARG A 50 2.07 5.40 -12.45
N GLY A 51 1.63 6.63 -12.16
CA GLY A 51 2.41 7.62 -11.41
C GLY A 51 2.63 7.27 -9.93
N LEU A 52 1.93 6.27 -9.39
CA LEU A 52 2.19 5.70 -8.06
C LEU A 52 3.43 4.82 -8.00
N LEU A 53 3.90 4.32 -9.15
CA LEU A 53 5.11 3.49 -9.20
C LEU A 53 6.32 4.33 -8.78
N GLY A 54 7.11 3.85 -7.80
CA GLY A 54 8.27 4.58 -7.28
C GLY A 54 7.95 5.58 -6.14
N ARG A 55 6.68 5.74 -5.79
CA ARG A 55 6.21 6.71 -4.79
C ARG A 55 5.88 6.03 -3.47
N VAL A 56 5.95 6.82 -2.40
CA VAL A 56 5.41 6.45 -1.10
C VAL A 56 4.20 7.32 -0.81
N VAL A 57 3.04 6.69 -0.66
CA VAL A 57 1.77 7.37 -0.35
C VAL A 57 1.21 6.86 0.97
N ASN A 58 0.37 7.68 1.61
CA ASN A 58 -0.38 7.30 2.81
C ASN A 58 -1.67 6.53 2.47
N THR A 59 -2.50 6.22 3.48
CA THR A 59 -3.78 5.52 3.33
C THR A 59 -4.80 6.23 2.45
N LEU A 60 -4.69 7.55 2.32
CA LEU A 60 -5.55 8.39 1.48
C LEU A 60 -4.95 8.63 0.08
N GLY A 61 -3.80 8.03 -0.22
CA GLY A 61 -3.08 8.21 -1.47
C GLY A 61 -2.32 9.54 -1.61
N ALA A 62 -2.18 10.32 -0.54
CA ALA A 62 -1.35 11.52 -0.55
C ALA A 62 0.14 11.12 -0.44
N PRO A 63 1.04 11.71 -1.25
CA PRO A 63 2.46 11.40 -1.22
C PRO A 63 3.12 11.88 0.08
N ILE A 64 3.93 11.02 0.68
CA ILE A 64 4.71 11.31 1.90
C ILE A 64 6.22 11.24 1.66
N ASP A 65 6.64 11.02 0.42
CA ASP A 65 8.04 10.89 0.02
C ASP A 65 8.76 12.23 -0.24
N GLY A 66 8.06 13.36 -0.15
CA GLY A 66 8.62 14.69 -0.41
C GLY A 66 9.00 14.94 -1.88
N LYS A 67 8.62 14.06 -2.82
CA LYS A 67 8.97 14.17 -4.24
C LYS A 67 7.98 15.05 -5.05
N GLY A 68 7.21 15.91 -4.38
CA GLY A 68 6.20 16.76 -5.01
C GLY A 68 4.85 16.08 -5.26
N PRO A 69 3.97 16.70 -6.08
CA PRO A 69 2.63 16.20 -6.34
C PRO A 69 2.63 14.82 -7.02
N LEU A 70 1.52 14.10 -6.88
CA LEU A 70 1.34 12.77 -7.45
C LEU A 70 0.54 12.86 -8.76
N ASP A 71 1.14 12.36 -9.84
CA ASP A 71 0.43 12.14 -11.10
C ASP A 71 -0.41 10.86 -10.99
N HIS A 72 -1.69 10.93 -11.33
CA HIS A 72 -2.65 9.83 -11.19
C HIS A 72 -3.61 9.81 -12.36
N ASP A 73 -3.98 8.61 -12.78
CA ASP A 73 -4.81 8.36 -13.96
C ASP A 73 -6.32 8.43 -13.61
N GLY A 74 -6.66 8.40 -12.32
CA GLY A 74 -8.02 8.51 -11.81
C GLY A 74 -8.14 8.18 -10.33
N PHE A 75 -9.38 8.01 -9.86
CA PHE A 75 -9.71 7.57 -8.51
C PHE A 75 -10.44 6.23 -8.56
N SER A 76 -10.14 5.34 -7.63
CA SER A 76 -10.84 4.06 -7.45
C SER A 76 -11.37 3.95 -6.03
N ALA A 77 -12.58 3.41 -5.89
CA ALA A 77 -13.13 3.07 -4.58
C ALA A 77 -12.26 2.01 -3.90
N VAL A 78 -12.03 2.17 -2.59
CA VAL A 78 -11.28 1.21 -1.77
C VAL A 78 -12.07 -0.08 -1.58
N GLU A 79 -13.39 0.04 -1.44
CA GLU A 79 -14.31 -1.09 -1.31
C GLU A 79 -14.90 -1.44 -2.68
N ALA A 80 -14.07 -2.07 -3.51
CA ALA A 80 -14.51 -2.61 -4.79
C ALA A 80 -15.02 -4.06 -4.60
N ILE A 81 -16.10 -4.40 -5.30
CA ILE A 81 -16.62 -5.78 -5.33
C ILE A 81 -15.57 -6.67 -6.03
N ALA A 82 -15.23 -7.78 -5.40
CA ALA A 82 -14.29 -8.74 -5.96
C ALA A 82 -14.89 -9.44 -7.19
N PRO A 83 -14.07 -9.83 -8.19
CA PRO A 83 -14.56 -10.49 -9.39
C PRO A 83 -15.26 -11.82 -9.06
N GLY A 84 -16.33 -12.09 -9.82
CA GLY A 84 -17.17 -13.28 -9.66
C GLY A 84 -16.44 -14.57 -10.05
N VAL A 85 -17.08 -15.73 -9.84
CA VAL A 85 -16.47 -17.03 -10.17
C VAL A 85 -16.21 -17.17 -11.67
N ILE A 86 -17.15 -16.71 -12.50
CA ILE A 86 -17.09 -16.81 -13.97
C ILE A 86 -15.97 -15.96 -14.57
N GLU A 87 -15.63 -14.85 -13.91
CA GLU A 87 -14.58 -13.92 -14.36
C GLU A 87 -13.16 -14.39 -14.00
N ARG A 88 -13.04 -15.45 -13.18
CA ARG A 88 -11.75 -15.97 -12.73
C ARG A 88 -11.25 -17.04 -13.68
N GLN A 89 -9.96 -16.99 -13.95
CA GLN A 89 -9.23 -18.05 -14.64
C GLN A 89 -8.42 -18.87 -13.64
N SER A 90 -8.19 -20.14 -13.95
CA SER A 90 -7.24 -20.97 -13.22
C SER A 90 -5.85 -20.33 -13.21
N VAL A 91 -5.16 -20.45 -12.08
CA VAL A 91 -3.79 -19.95 -11.94
C VAL A 91 -2.84 -20.89 -12.68
N ASP A 92 -2.21 -20.40 -13.74
CA ASP A 92 -1.35 -21.18 -14.65
C ASP A 92 0.08 -20.61 -14.79
N GLN A 93 0.31 -19.38 -14.34
CA GLN A 93 1.61 -18.70 -14.43
C GLN A 93 2.30 -18.62 -13.06
N PRO A 94 3.55 -19.08 -12.91
CA PRO A 94 4.28 -19.01 -11.64
C PRO A 94 4.79 -17.59 -11.35
N VAL A 95 4.90 -17.26 -10.06
CA VAL A 95 5.58 -16.08 -9.51
C VAL A 95 6.79 -16.57 -8.73
N GLN A 96 7.97 -16.36 -9.30
CA GLN A 96 9.23 -16.85 -8.73
C GLN A 96 9.66 -15.97 -7.55
N THR A 97 9.71 -16.51 -6.34
CA THR A 97 10.15 -15.74 -5.17
C THR A 97 11.68 -15.57 -5.10
N GLY A 98 12.43 -16.46 -5.76
CA GLY A 98 13.89 -16.53 -5.69
C GLY A 98 14.38 -17.39 -4.52
N TYR A 99 13.48 -17.87 -3.66
CA TYR A 99 13.79 -18.82 -2.59
C TYR A 99 13.60 -20.24 -3.09
N LYS A 100 14.70 -20.98 -3.23
CA LYS A 100 14.65 -22.41 -3.60
C LYS A 100 13.67 -23.21 -2.76
N ALA A 101 13.64 -23.00 -1.44
CA ALA A 101 12.72 -23.71 -0.55
C ALA A 101 11.25 -23.41 -0.86
N VAL A 102 10.90 -22.17 -1.23
CA VAL A 102 9.53 -21.80 -1.58
C VAL A 102 9.21 -22.25 -2.99
N ASP A 103 10.02 -21.88 -3.97
CA ASP A 103 9.73 -22.12 -5.39
C ASP A 103 9.72 -23.62 -5.75
N SER A 104 10.38 -24.49 -4.97
CA SER A 104 10.35 -25.95 -5.17
C SER A 104 9.23 -26.67 -4.41
N MET A 105 9.00 -26.32 -3.14
CA MET A 105 8.05 -27.07 -2.29
C MET A 105 6.65 -26.45 -2.31
N ILE A 106 6.57 -25.12 -2.40
CA ILE A 106 5.33 -24.34 -2.30
C ILE A 106 5.34 -23.27 -3.42
N PRO A 107 5.24 -23.67 -4.70
CA PRO A 107 5.25 -22.73 -5.80
C PRO A 107 4.03 -21.79 -5.72
N ILE A 108 4.28 -20.49 -5.86
CA ILE A 108 3.23 -19.46 -5.83
C ILE A 108 2.85 -19.09 -7.26
N GLY A 109 1.56 -19.09 -7.58
CA GLY A 109 1.06 -18.69 -8.90
C GLY A 109 0.47 -17.27 -8.95
N ARG A 110 0.36 -16.71 -10.16
CA ARG A 110 -0.23 -15.38 -10.40
C ARG A 110 -1.73 -15.41 -10.13
N GLY A 111 -2.18 -14.63 -9.15
CA GLY A 111 -3.58 -14.62 -8.71
C GLY A 111 -3.84 -15.49 -7.47
N GLN A 112 -2.84 -16.23 -6.99
CA GLN A 112 -2.89 -16.95 -5.72
C GLN A 112 -2.73 -16.00 -4.52
N ARG A 113 -3.29 -16.38 -3.37
CA ARG A 113 -3.09 -15.72 -2.08
C ARG A 113 -2.30 -16.66 -1.18
N GLU A 114 -1.07 -16.29 -0.87
CA GLU A 114 -0.18 -17.10 -0.03
C GLU A 114 0.02 -16.43 1.34
N LEU A 115 -0.14 -17.20 2.42
CA LEU A 115 -0.01 -16.71 3.79
C LEU A 115 1.43 -16.91 4.31
N ILE A 116 2.11 -15.82 4.65
CA ILE A 116 3.41 -15.87 5.33
C ILE A 116 3.19 -15.71 6.84
N ILE A 117 3.29 -16.81 7.60
CA ILE A 117 3.10 -16.84 9.05
C ILE A 117 4.36 -17.30 9.79
N GLY A 118 4.54 -16.84 11.03
CA GLY A 118 5.64 -17.23 11.91
C GLY A 118 5.87 -16.23 13.03
N ASP A 119 6.79 -16.56 13.94
CA ASP A 119 7.11 -15.74 15.13
C ASP A 119 7.86 -14.45 14.82
N ARG A 120 7.97 -13.57 15.81
CA ARG A 120 8.75 -12.33 15.66
C ARG A 120 10.19 -12.66 15.22
N GLN A 121 10.74 -11.84 14.32
CA GLN A 121 12.11 -11.97 13.80
C GLN A 121 12.41 -13.24 12.98
N THR A 122 11.42 -14.00 12.53
CA THR A 122 11.62 -15.17 11.65
C THR A 122 11.85 -14.84 10.17
N GLY A 123 12.17 -13.60 9.82
CA GLY A 123 12.47 -13.23 8.42
C GLY A 123 11.26 -13.06 7.49
N LYS A 124 10.01 -13.05 7.99
CA LYS A 124 8.80 -12.83 7.15
C LYS A 124 8.90 -11.61 6.22
N THR A 125 9.39 -10.50 6.75
CA THR A 125 9.59 -9.26 5.99
C THR A 125 10.70 -9.40 4.96
N ALA A 126 11.79 -10.10 5.29
CA ALA A 126 12.89 -10.32 4.37
C ALA A 126 12.44 -11.14 3.16
N LEU A 127 11.70 -12.23 3.41
CA LEU A 127 11.11 -13.06 2.35
C LEU A 127 10.25 -12.22 1.39
N ALA A 128 9.35 -11.38 1.92
CA ALA A 128 8.50 -10.52 1.10
C ALA A 128 9.29 -9.48 0.29
N ILE A 129 10.32 -8.86 0.88
CA ILE A 129 11.16 -7.87 0.20
C ILE A 129 11.99 -8.52 -0.91
N ASP A 130 12.61 -9.66 -0.62
CA ASP A 130 13.43 -10.39 -1.59
C ASP A 130 12.57 -10.89 -2.77
N ALA A 131 11.35 -11.35 -2.50
CA ALA A 131 10.40 -11.71 -3.56
C ALA A 131 10.08 -10.52 -4.47
N ILE A 132 9.95 -9.31 -3.92
CA ILE A 132 9.77 -8.07 -4.69
C ILE A 132 11.01 -7.76 -5.52
N ILE A 133 12.20 -7.88 -4.94
CA ILE A 133 13.47 -7.63 -5.64
C ILE A 133 13.65 -8.60 -6.81
N ASN A 134 13.26 -9.87 -6.63
CA ASN A 134 13.34 -10.89 -7.68
C ASN A 134 12.42 -10.60 -8.88
N GLN A 135 11.34 -9.82 -8.69
CA GLN A 135 10.44 -9.42 -9.79
C GLN A 135 10.97 -8.30 -10.68
N ARG A 136 12.20 -7.84 -10.47
CA ARG A 136 12.74 -6.69 -11.19
C ARG A 136 12.58 -6.79 -12.71
N ASP A 137 12.89 -7.94 -13.29
CA ASP A 137 12.92 -8.11 -14.75
C ASP A 137 11.71 -8.92 -15.27
N SER A 138 10.75 -9.26 -14.39
CA SER A 138 9.57 -10.07 -14.74
C SER A 138 8.37 -9.24 -15.22
N GLY A 139 8.45 -7.91 -15.13
CA GLY A 139 7.35 -7.00 -15.49
C GLY A 139 6.16 -7.03 -14.51
N ILE A 140 6.29 -7.74 -13.39
CA ILE A 140 5.29 -7.77 -12.31
C ILE A 140 5.41 -6.49 -11.49
N LYS A 141 4.29 -5.76 -11.33
CA LYS A 141 4.26 -4.58 -10.47
C LYS A 141 4.01 -5.02 -9.04
N CYS A 142 4.95 -4.69 -8.15
CA CYS A 142 4.87 -5.06 -6.75
C CYS A 142 4.37 -3.89 -5.92
N ILE A 143 3.48 -4.19 -4.98
CA ILE A 143 2.91 -3.21 -4.06
C ILE A 143 3.12 -3.74 -2.64
N TYR A 144 3.83 -2.97 -1.80
CA TYR A 144 4.10 -3.36 -0.42
C TYR A 144 3.33 -2.48 0.55
N ALA A 145 2.37 -3.05 1.29
CA ALA A 145 1.59 -2.36 2.30
C ALA A 145 2.17 -2.60 3.70
N LEU A 146 2.52 -1.52 4.40
CA LEU A 146 3.03 -1.59 5.77
C LEU A 146 1.97 -1.19 6.79
N SER A 147 1.68 -2.04 7.78
CA SER A 147 0.88 -1.65 8.94
C SER A 147 1.74 -1.73 10.20
N ALA A 148 1.95 -0.60 10.87
CA ALA A 148 2.79 -0.51 12.06
C ALA A 148 2.07 0.21 13.20
N ARG A 149 2.24 -0.31 14.43
CA ARG A 149 1.64 0.24 15.66
C ARG A 149 2.46 1.38 16.30
N LYS A 150 3.77 1.47 16.02
CA LYS A 150 4.74 2.33 16.76
C LYS A 150 5.13 3.64 16.07
N ARG A 151 4.77 3.82 14.81
CA ARG A 151 4.71 5.14 14.15
C ARG A 151 3.22 5.39 13.86
N PRO A 152 2.75 6.63 13.62
CA PRO A 152 1.35 6.86 13.22
C PRO A 152 0.98 5.86 12.13
N PRO A 153 -0.27 5.37 12.04
CA PRO A 153 -0.65 4.29 11.12
C PRO A 153 -0.42 4.73 9.68
N PHE A 154 0.82 4.58 9.23
CA PHE A 154 1.31 4.92 7.92
C PHE A 154 1.32 3.59 7.18
N LEU A 155 0.29 3.35 6.37
CA LEU A 155 0.46 2.52 5.19
C LEU A 155 1.45 3.23 4.29
N THR A 156 2.73 2.93 4.48
CA THR A 156 3.77 3.23 3.51
C THR A 156 3.60 2.21 2.40
N TRP A 157 3.00 2.64 1.29
CA TRP A 157 3.06 1.87 0.06
C TRP A 157 4.47 2.00 -0.52
N TYR A 158 5.25 0.93 -0.50
CA TYR A 158 6.52 0.90 -1.22
C TYR A 158 6.26 0.26 -2.58
N VAL A 159 6.16 1.09 -3.61
CA VAL A 159 6.21 0.63 -4.99
C VAL A 159 7.57 1.04 -5.51
N ASN A 160 8.50 0.10 -5.69
CA ASN A 160 9.81 0.42 -6.26
C ASN A 160 9.80 0.12 -7.77
N TRP A 161 9.87 1.18 -8.59
CA TRP A 161 10.57 1.09 -9.87
C TRP A 161 11.07 2.48 -10.28
N LYS A 162 12.36 2.73 -10.10
CA LYS A 162 13.13 3.55 -11.05
C LYS A 162 14.11 2.62 -11.74
N SER A 163 13.95 2.51 -13.06
CA SER A 163 15.04 2.09 -13.93
C SER A 163 16.26 2.96 -13.67
N THR A 164 17.43 2.33 -13.73
CA THR A 164 18.74 2.97 -13.92
C THR A 164 19.41 3.48 -12.63
N ALA A 165 20.31 2.63 -12.12
CA ALA A 165 21.68 2.99 -11.78
C ALA A 165 21.92 4.40 -11.20
N HIS A 166 21.95 4.50 -9.88
CA HIS A 166 22.86 5.36 -9.11
C HIS A 166 22.60 5.00 -7.63
N TRP A 167 23.64 4.86 -6.81
CA TRP A 167 23.63 4.62 -5.34
C TRP A 167 24.14 3.27 -4.80
N LEU A 168 24.40 2.25 -5.63
CA LEU A 168 25.24 1.10 -5.23
C LEU A 168 26.77 1.41 -5.27
N THR A 169 27.16 2.67 -5.40
CA THR A 169 28.56 3.15 -5.46
C THR A 169 29.06 3.83 -4.18
N HIS A 170 28.41 3.63 -3.03
CA HIS A 170 29.12 3.73 -1.75
C HIS A 170 29.36 2.33 -1.18
N ARG A 171 30.14 1.55 -1.95
CA ARG A 171 31.07 0.54 -1.40
C ARG A 171 31.81 1.23 -0.24
N CYS A 172 31.80 0.69 0.98
CA CYS A 172 32.59 -0.48 1.31
C CYS A 172 34.02 -0.39 0.71
N GLY A 173 34.79 0.61 1.14
CA GLY A 173 36.23 0.49 1.34
C GLY A 173 36.46 0.89 2.80
N SER A 174 36.95 0.07 3.73
CA SER A 174 38.07 -0.86 3.64
C SER A 174 39.28 -0.20 2.96
N ASN A 175 39.86 0.78 3.64
CA ASN A 175 41.31 0.91 3.64
C ASN A 175 41.82 0.10 4.84
N ARG A 176 42.51 -1.00 4.55
CA ARG A 176 43.47 -1.62 5.48
C ARG A 176 44.73 -0.77 5.45
N VAL A 177 45.11 -0.23 6.60
CA VAL A 177 46.42 -0.40 7.28
C VAL A 177 46.13 -0.28 8.76
#